data_AF-A0A9E3ESL1-F1
#
_entry.id   AF-A0A9E3ESL1-F1
#
_cell.length_a   1.000
_cell.length_b   1.000
_cell.length_c   1.000
_cell.angle_alpha   90.00
_cell.angle_beta   90.00
_cell.angle_gamma   90.00
#
_symmetry.space_group_name_H-M   'P 1'
#
loop_
_entity.id
_entity.type
_entity.pdbx_description
1 polymer ?
#
loop_
_entity_poly.entity_id
_entity_poly.type
_entity_poly.pdbx_seq_one_letter_code
_entity_poly.pdbx_strand_id
1 'polypeptide(L)'
;DAFLALPEGFTAHPRVTPVLEKRREMAYEGKIDWAFSELLALGSLVAEGKLVRLSGQDTRRGTFSQRHSVIIDRHTCEEFTPLRLLMTDRDGNPTGGKFMVYDSPLSEYAAVGFEYGYTVGNPDALVLWEGQFGDFVNGAQSIIDEFISSGEAKWGQLSSVVLLLPHGHEGQGPDHTSGRIERFLLLWAEGSMTIAVPSTPANYFHLLRRHALDGVQRPLIVFTPKSMLRNKAAVSDIRDFTEAKFHSVLEETTYEEGIGDRSKVTRMLLTSGKIYYELAARKLKDNRDDVAIVRIEQLAPLPRRRLSETLDRYASVSEYFWVQEEPANQGAWPRFGLELPELYPTKLAGIKRISRRAMSAPSSGSSKVHAVEQQEILDEAFG
;
A
#
# COMPACT_ATOMS: atom_id res chain seq x y z
N ASP A 1 3.31 3.95 23.47
CA ASP A 1 4.36 4.16 24.51
C ASP A 1 5.77 3.77 24.10
N ALA A 2 5.98 2.64 23.41
CA ALA A 2 7.32 2.18 23.00
C ALA A 2 8.22 3.26 22.34
N PHE A 3 7.65 4.19 21.56
CA PHE A 3 8.42 5.26 20.90
C PHE A 3 8.98 6.34 21.85
N LEU A 4 8.47 6.45 23.07
CA LEU A 4 8.95 7.41 24.08
C LEU A 4 9.62 6.73 25.28
N ALA A 5 9.65 5.39 25.32
CA ALA A 5 10.39 4.62 26.31
C ALA A 5 11.88 4.55 25.93
N LEU A 6 12.52 5.72 25.83
CA LEU A 6 13.92 5.87 25.48
C LEU A 6 14.82 5.32 26.61
N PRO A 7 15.97 4.70 26.31
CA PRO A 7 16.96 4.35 27.31
C PRO A 7 17.42 5.57 28.12
N GLU A 8 17.86 5.34 29.36
CA GLU A 8 18.42 6.40 30.20
C GLU A 8 19.62 7.06 29.50
N GLY A 9 19.64 8.40 29.47
CA GLY A 9 20.69 9.17 28.80
C GLY A 9 20.55 9.31 27.27
N PHE A 10 19.57 8.64 26.65
CA PHE A 10 19.39 8.70 25.20
C PHE A 10 18.85 10.06 24.73
N THR A 11 19.53 10.66 23.76
CA THR A 11 19.18 11.95 23.16
C THR A 11 18.74 11.77 21.71
N ALA A 12 17.43 11.72 21.49
CA ALA A 12 16.88 11.68 20.13
C ALA A 12 17.21 12.95 19.35
N HIS A 13 17.45 12.82 18.04
CA HIS A 13 17.66 13.98 17.18
C HIS A 13 16.43 14.93 17.21
N PRO A 14 16.59 16.27 17.30
CA PRO A 14 15.47 17.20 17.49
C PRO A 14 14.36 17.15 16.43
N ARG A 15 14.70 16.73 15.21
CA ARG A 15 13.70 16.51 14.12
C ARG A 15 12.99 15.16 14.17
N VAL A 16 13.47 14.23 14.99
CA VAL A 16 12.87 12.89 15.19
C VAL A 16 11.94 12.91 16.40
N THR A 17 12.26 13.67 17.45
CA THR A 17 11.44 13.79 18.67
C THR A 17 9.95 14.07 18.37
N PRO A 18 9.58 15.02 17.48
CA PRO A 18 8.18 15.27 17.16
C PRO A 18 7.47 14.07 16.55
N VAL A 19 8.18 13.20 15.81
CA VAL A 19 7.61 11.98 15.24
C VAL A 19 7.29 10.98 16.34
N LEU A 20 8.17 10.85 17.35
CA LEU A 20 7.96 9.93 18.48
C LEU A 20 6.78 10.37 19.35
N GLU A 21 6.71 11.67 19.64
CA GLU A 21 5.60 12.28 20.38
C GLU A 21 4.28 12.12 19.62
N LYS A 22 4.29 12.39 18.31
CA LYS A 22 3.10 12.27 17.47
C LYS A 22 2.60 10.83 17.39
N ARG A 23 3.49 9.84 17.41
CA ARG A 23 3.09 8.41 17.47
C ARG A 23 2.41 8.05 18.78
N ARG A 24 2.85 8.61 19.91
CA ARG A 24 2.09 8.45 21.16
C ARG A 24 0.72 9.10 21.01
N GLU A 25 0.64 10.36 20.58
CA GLU A 25 -0.63 11.06 20.38
C GLU A 25 -1.59 10.26 19.48
N MET A 26 -1.14 9.85 18.29
CA MET A 26 -1.95 9.09 17.33
C MET A 26 -2.48 7.76 17.90
N ALA A 27 -1.71 7.09 18.77
CA ALA A 27 -2.13 5.83 19.39
C ALA A 27 -3.29 6.01 20.37
N TYR A 28 -3.42 7.19 21.00
CA TYR A 28 -4.44 7.48 22.00
C TYR A 28 -5.60 8.33 21.43
N GLU A 29 -5.35 9.16 20.42
CA GLU A 29 -6.30 10.16 19.91
C GLU A 29 -6.75 9.91 18.46
N GLY A 30 -6.15 8.94 17.76
CA GLY A 30 -6.48 8.61 16.37
C GLY A 30 -5.76 9.45 15.33
N LYS A 31 -6.34 9.57 14.14
CA LYS A 31 -5.69 10.18 12.95
C LYS A 31 -4.32 9.55 12.65
N ILE A 32 -4.26 8.23 12.75
CA ILE A 32 -3.05 7.44 12.54
C ILE A 32 -2.64 7.54 11.08
N ASP A 33 -1.39 7.97 10.84
CA ASP A 33 -0.80 8.04 9.50
C ASP A 33 -0.32 6.68 8.98
N TRP A 34 0.03 6.63 7.69
CA TRP A 34 0.51 5.42 7.03
C TRP A 34 1.74 4.81 7.71
N ALA A 35 2.75 5.64 8.02
CA ALA A 35 4.01 5.16 8.56
C ALA A 35 3.86 4.55 9.95
N PHE A 36 2.96 5.11 10.78
CA PHE A 36 2.67 4.53 12.08
C PHE A 36 1.75 3.31 11.97
N SER A 37 0.79 3.28 11.03
CA SER A 37 -0.03 2.09 10.79
C SER A 37 0.81 0.86 10.42
N GLU A 38 1.88 1.03 9.65
CA GLU A 38 2.84 -0.04 9.35
C GLU A 38 3.47 -0.57 10.64
N LEU A 39 3.99 0.31 11.49
CA LEU A 39 4.66 -0.08 12.73
C LEU A 39 3.70 -0.65 13.77
N LEU A 40 2.42 -0.26 13.75
CA LEU A 40 1.38 -0.91 14.53
C LEU A 40 1.15 -2.36 14.07
N ALA A 41 1.11 -2.60 12.76
CA ALA A 41 0.95 -3.96 12.22
C ALA A 41 2.16 -4.83 12.58
N LEU A 42 3.37 -4.36 12.31
CA LEU A 42 4.59 -5.09 12.64
C LEU A 42 4.76 -5.29 14.15
N GLY A 43 4.51 -4.24 14.94
CA GLY A 43 4.63 -4.27 16.39
C GLY A 43 3.64 -5.21 17.07
N SER A 44 2.39 -5.23 16.61
CA SER A 44 1.38 -6.17 17.11
C SER A 44 1.75 -7.63 16.82
N LEU A 45 2.29 -7.92 15.63
CA LEU A 45 2.76 -9.26 15.29
C LEU A 45 3.98 -9.70 16.13
N VAL A 46 4.89 -8.78 16.45
CA VAL A 46 6.02 -9.04 17.37
C VAL A 46 5.51 -9.33 18.78
N ALA A 47 4.52 -8.57 19.26
CA ALA A 47 3.87 -8.81 20.55
C ALA A 47 3.14 -10.16 20.59
N GLU A 48 2.58 -10.60 19.46
CA GLU A 48 1.95 -11.92 19.27
C GLU A 48 2.97 -13.07 19.06
N GLY A 49 4.26 -12.80 19.19
CA GLY A 49 5.31 -13.82 19.16
C GLY A 49 5.91 -14.08 17.78
N LYS A 50 5.58 -13.29 16.75
CA LYS A 50 6.06 -13.50 15.38
C LYS A 50 7.45 -12.91 15.15
N LEU A 51 8.25 -13.60 14.34
CA LEU A 51 9.47 -13.04 13.78
C LEU A 51 9.10 -12.13 12.61
N VAL A 52 9.49 -10.86 12.69
CA VAL A 52 9.31 -9.85 11.66
C VAL A 52 10.69 -9.42 11.18
N ARG A 53 10.97 -9.66 9.90
CA ARG A 53 12.17 -9.20 9.20
C ARG A 53 11.78 -8.14 8.18
N LEU A 54 12.39 -6.97 8.26
CA LEU A 54 12.18 -5.85 7.35
C LEU A 54 13.52 -5.35 6.83
N SER A 55 13.73 -5.32 5.52
CA SER A 55 14.98 -4.85 4.92
C SER A 55 14.76 -4.08 3.62
N GLY A 56 15.74 -3.26 3.25
CA GLY A 56 15.73 -2.46 2.03
C GLY A 56 16.68 -1.27 2.14
N GLN A 57 16.84 -0.51 1.06
CA GLN A 57 17.77 0.63 1.04
C GLN A 57 17.24 1.77 1.92
N ASP A 58 18.02 2.16 2.93
CA ASP A 58 17.65 3.16 3.95
C ASP A 58 16.36 2.83 4.74
N THR A 59 15.93 1.56 4.76
CA THR A 59 14.65 1.14 5.33
C THR A 59 14.52 1.42 6.82
N ARG A 60 15.61 1.43 7.61
CA ARG A 60 15.54 1.73 9.05
C ARG A 60 14.94 3.11 9.33
N ARG A 61 15.39 4.13 8.59
CA ARG A 61 14.86 5.49 8.63
C ARG A 61 13.60 5.62 7.76
N GLY A 62 13.60 4.93 6.62
CA GLY A 62 12.71 5.13 5.49
C GLY A 62 13.26 6.18 4.54
N THR A 63 13.17 5.90 3.23
CA THR A 63 13.58 6.80 2.14
C THR A 63 12.98 8.20 2.31
N PHE A 64 11.69 8.26 2.65
CA PHE A 64 10.94 9.50 2.84
C PHE A 64 11.04 10.06 4.26
N SER A 65 11.97 9.59 5.10
CA SER A 65 12.12 9.99 6.51
C SER A 65 10.80 9.88 7.29
N GLN A 66 10.12 8.75 7.13
CA GLN A 66 8.80 8.48 7.68
C GLN A 66 8.82 7.37 8.74
N ARG A 67 9.73 6.38 8.60
CA ARG A 67 9.64 5.13 9.36
C ARG A 67 10.27 5.24 10.73
N HIS A 68 11.50 5.71 10.85
CA HIS A 68 12.20 5.80 12.15
C HIS A 68 12.02 4.53 13.01
N SER A 69 12.20 3.36 12.39
CA SER A 69 12.13 2.07 13.10
C SER A 69 13.37 1.85 13.96
N VAL A 70 14.49 2.46 13.56
CA VAL A 70 15.69 2.66 14.37
C VAL A 70 15.94 4.16 14.49
N ILE A 71 16.24 4.60 15.70
CA ILE A 71 16.56 5.97 16.08
C ILE A 71 18.01 5.98 16.53
N ILE A 72 18.78 6.96 16.08
CA ILE A 72 20.20 7.10 16.41
C ILE A 72 20.35 8.21 17.44
N ASP A 73 21.07 7.93 18.52
CA ASP A 73 21.44 8.93 19.52
C ASP A 73 22.25 10.06 18.87
N ARG A 74 21.89 11.31 19.16
CA ARG A 74 22.50 12.50 18.57
C ARG A 74 23.98 12.68 18.93
N HIS A 75 24.41 12.15 20.06
CA HIS A 75 25.73 12.34 20.67
C HIS A 75 26.58 11.07 20.64
N THR A 76 25.99 9.89 20.86
CA THR A 76 26.74 8.63 21.02
C THR A 76 26.68 7.70 19.81
N CYS A 77 25.79 7.97 18.84
CA CYS A 77 25.46 7.09 17.72
C CYS A 77 24.88 5.74 18.13
N GLU A 78 24.46 5.56 19.38
CA GLU A 78 23.77 4.34 19.82
C GLU A 78 22.41 4.19 19.13
N GLU A 79 22.04 2.95 18.84
CA GLU A 79 20.79 2.62 18.16
C GLU A 79 19.70 2.26 19.17
N PHE A 80 18.54 2.89 19.05
CA PHE A 80 17.32 2.50 19.75
C PHE A 80 16.26 2.05 18.75
N THR A 81 15.68 0.86 18.97
CA THR A 81 14.65 0.27 18.09
C THR A 81 13.36 0.07 18.88
N PRO A 82 12.38 1.01 18.83
CA PRO A 82 11.20 1.01 19.67
C PRO A 82 10.40 -0.31 19.67
N LEU A 83 10.22 -0.94 18.51
CA LEU A 83 9.44 -2.18 18.41
C LEU A 83 10.12 -3.39 19.09
N ARG A 84 11.42 -3.32 19.43
CA ARG A 84 12.07 -4.38 20.21
C ARG A 84 11.54 -4.45 21.65
N LEU A 85 10.98 -3.36 22.18
CA LEU A 85 10.31 -3.36 23.48
C LEU A 85 9.08 -4.28 23.49
N LEU A 86 8.50 -4.57 22.32
CA LEU A 86 7.34 -5.47 22.18
C LEU A 86 7.73 -6.96 22.10
N MET A 87 9.03 -7.28 22.17
CA MET A 87 9.50 -8.68 22.32
C MET A 87 9.31 -9.22 23.74
N THR A 88 8.91 -8.35 24.68
CA THR A 88 8.64 -8.69 26.08
C THR A 88 7.20 -8.28 26.40
N ASP A 89 6.46 -9.13 27.10
CA ASP A 89 5.11 -8.85 27.55
C ASP A 89 5.10 -7.89 28.77
N ARG A 90 3.91 -7.61 29.29
CA ARG A 90 3.74 -6.68 30.43
C ARG A 90 4.30 -7.23 31.75
N ASP A 91 4.43 -8.55 31.87
CA ASP A 91 4.92 -9.24 33.06
C ASP A 91 6.45 -9.48 33.00
N GLY A 92 7.10 -9.08 31.90
CA GLY A 92 8.54 -9.22 31.71
C GLY A 92 8.95 -10.52 31.01
N ASN A 93 8.01 -11.32 30.50
CA ASN A 93 8.33 -12.57 29.81
C ASN A 93 8.58 -12.32 28.31
N PRO A 94 9.49 -13.08 27.67
CA PRO A 94 9.67 -13.00 26.22
C PRO A 94 8.42 -13.48 25.48
N THR A 95 7.95 -12.70 24.50
CA THR A 95 6.80 -13.08 23.66
C THR A 95 7.14 -14.19 22.66
N GLY A 96 8.44 -14.43 22.42
CA GLY A 96 8.95 -15.27 21.34
C GLY A 96 9.16 -14.50 20.02
N GLY A 97 8.58 -13.31 19.90
CA GLY A 97 8.67 -12.48 18.71
C GLY A 97 10.03 -11.79 18.58
N LYS A 98 10.37 -11.42 17.35
CA LYS A 98 11.62 -10.69 17.05
C LYS A 98 11.38 -9.66 15.96
N PHE A 99 11.83 -8.44 16.19
CA PHE A 99 11.90 -7.38 15.18
C PHE A 99 13.34 -7.21 14.66
N MET A 100 13.55 -7.63 13.42
CA MET A 100 14.83 -7.60 12.71
C MET A 100 14.74 -6.62 11.54
N VAL A 101 15.28 -5.41 11.71
CA VAL A 101 15.24 -4.36 10.67
C VAL A 101 16.65 -3.96 10.22
N TYR A 102 16.85 -3.83 8.90
CA TYR A 102 18.17 -3.59 8.30
C TYR A 102 18.12 -2.59 7.15
N ASP A 103 19.21 -1.84 6.97
CA ASP A 103 19.50 -1.20 5.69
C ASP A 103 20.25 -2.20 4.81
N SER A 104 19.73 -2.45 3.61
CA SER A 104 20.35 -3.38 2.65
C SER A 104 21.57 -2.76 1.96
N PRO A 105 22.46 -3.56 1.35
CA PRO A 105 23.36 -3.04 0.33
C PRO A 105 22.56 -2.45 -0.85
N LEU A 106 23.24 -1.69 -1.70
CA LEU A 106 22.68 -1.09 -2.90
C LEU A 106 22.56 -2.16 -4.02
N SER A 107 21.67 -3.13 -3.82
CA SER A 107 21.38 -4.22 -4.75
C SER A 107 19.93 -4.66 -4.63
N GLU A 108 19.20 -4.70 -5.76
CA GLU A 108 17.84 -5.24 -5.81
C GLU A 108 17.86 -6.75 -6.02
N TYR A 109 18.60 -7.24 -7.02
CA TYR A 109 18.62 -8.67 -7.37
C TYR A 109 18.96 -9.54 -6.15
N ALA A 110 20.10 -9.27 -5.50
CA ALA A 110 20.56 -10.10 -4.40
C ALA A 110 19.69 -9.93 -3.16
N ALA A 111 19.22 -8.71 -2.86
CA ALA A 111 18.38 -8.47 -1.69
C ALA A 111 17.01 -9.14 -1.84
N VAL A 112 16.33 -8.99 -2.97
CA VAL A 112 15.03 -9.64 -3.21
C VAL A 112 15.18 -11.16 -3.22
N GLY A 113 16.24 -11.69 -3.86
CA GLY A 113 16.55 -13.12 -3.83
C GLY A 113 16.80 -13.65 -2.40
N PHE A 114 17.49 -12.87 -1.57
CA PHE A 114 17.73 -13.21 -0.17
C PHE A 114 16.42 -13.27 0.63
N GLU A 115 15.56 -12.25 0.51
CA GLU A 115 14.30 -12.22 1.26
C GLU A 115 13.31 -13.29 0.80
N TYR A 116 13.26 -13.61 -0.50
CA TYR A 116 12.53 -14.78 -0.99
C TYR A 116 13.08 -16.09 -0.40
N GLY A 117 14.40 -16.26 -0.34
CA GLY A 117 15.02 -17.43 0.28
C GLY A 117 14.74 -17.51 1.78
N TYR A 118 14.67 -16.37 2.46
CA TYR A 118 14.41 -16.31 3.90
C TYR A 118 13.01 -16.85 4.24
N THR A 119 11.97 -16.45 3.49
CA THR A 119 10.60 -16.95 3.74
C THR A 119 10.45 -18.43 3.44
N VAL A 120 11.17 -18.95 2.45
CA VAL A 120 11.22 -20.39 2.18
C VAL A 120 11.89 -21.13 3.35
N GLY A 121 12.97 -20.57 3.90
CA GLY A 121 13.69 -21.16 5.04
C GLY A 121 12.94 -21.06 6.37
N ASN A 122 12.12 -20.02 6.57
CA ASN A 122 11.28 -19.85 7.76
C ASN A 122 9.86 -19.37 7.37
N PRO A 123 8.93 -20.30 7.11
CA PRO A 123 7.56 -19.97 6.71
C PRO A 123 6.75 -19.21 7.78
N ASP A 124 7.17 -19.28 9.05
CA ASP A 124 6.48 -18.60 10.15
C ASP A 124 6.90 -17.13 10.29
N ALA A 125 7.99 -16.71 9.65
CA ALA A 125 8.44 -15.32 9.65
C ALA A 125 7.57 -14.45 8.74
N LEU A 126 7.26 -13.23 9.19
CA LEU A 126 6.85 -12.17 8.29
C LEU A 126 8.10 -11.48 7.73
N VAL A 127 8.31 -11.56 6.42
CA VAL A 127 9.49 -10.99 5.75
C VAL A 127 9.05 -9.96 4.72
N LEU A 128 9.57 -8.75 4.85
CA LEU A 128 9.29 -7.64 3.95
C LEU A 128 10.59 -7.08 3.37
N TRP A 129 10.60 -6.93 2.05
CA TRP A 129 11.61 -6.18 1.31
C TRP A 129 11.02 -4.87 0.81
N GLU A 130 11.70 -3.76 1.03
CA GLU A 130 11.31 -2.42 0.55
C GLU A 130 12.28 -1.92 -0.52
N GLY A 131 11.74 -1.59 -1.70
CA GLY A 131 12.47 -0.83 -2.71
C GLY A 131 12.54 0.65 -2.34
N GLN A 132 13.66 1.32 -2.60
CA GLN A 132 13.78 2.77 -2.34
C GLN A 132 12.70 3.55 -3.11
N PHE A 133 12.50 3.16 -4.37
CA PHE A 133 11.34 3.42 -5.20
C PHE A 133 10.94 2.11 -5.88
N GLY A 134 9.65 1.94 -6.19
CA GLY A 134 9.19 0.74 -6.88
C GLY A 134 9.84 0.56 -8.25
N ASP A 135 10.27 1.64 -8.88
CA ASP A 135 10.88 1.68 -10.21
C ASP A 135 12.12 0.78 -10.33
N PHE A 136 12.90 0.64 -9.25
CA PHE A 136 14.15 -0.13 -9.22
C PHE A 136 13.95 -1.64 -9.10
N VAL A 137 12.74 -2.11 -8.77
CA VAL A 137 12.47 -3.56 -8.60
C VAL A 137 12.71 -4.35 -9.88
N ASN A 138 12.74 -3.69 -11.04
CA ASN A 138 13.15 -4.28 -12.31
C ASN A 138 14.59 -4.81 -12.31
N GLY A 139 15.48 -4.34 -11.42
CA GLY A 139 16.80 -4.91 -11.19
C GLY A 139 16.75 -6.33 -10.60
N ALA A 140 15.62 -6.72 -10.01
CA ALA A 140 15.36 -8.05 -9.47
C ALA A 140 14.40 -8.89 -10.34
N GLN A 141 14.23 -8.53 -11.62
CA GLN A 141 13.23 -9.16 -12.49
C GLN A 141 13.36 -10.69 -12.56
N SER A 142 14.59 -11.23 -12.64
CA SER A 142 14.79 -12.68 -12.65
C SER A 142 14.27 -13.37 -11.38
N ILE A 143 14.37 -12.74 -10.22
CA ILE A 143 13.81 -13.31 -8.98
C ILE A 143 12.28 -13.25 -9.02
N ILE A 144 11.71 -12.17 -9.54
CA ILE A 144 10.25 -12.02 -9.65
C ILE A 144 9.68 -13.09 -10.60
N ASP A 145 10.25 -13.22 -11.79
CA ASP A 145 9.77 -14.11 -12.85
C ASP A 145 10.00 -15.57 -12.47
N GLU A 146 11.21 -15.90 -12.01
CA GLU A 146 11.60 -17.30 -11.85
C GLU A 146 11.29 -17.89 -10.48
N PHE A 147 11.05 -17.07 -9.46
CA PHE A 147 10.85 -17.55 -8.09
C PHE A 147 9.55 -17.05 -7.49
N ILE A 148 9.37 -15.73 -7.37
CA ILE A 148 8.23 -15.15 -6.64
C ILE A 148 6.90 -15.48 -7.33
N SER A 149 6.81 -15.27 -8.65
CA SER A 149 5.55 -15.45 -9.38
C SER A 149 5.23 -16.89 -9.74
N SER A 150 6.23 -17.77 -9.79
CA SER A 150 6.10 -19.10 -10.42
C SER A 150 6.65 -20.27 -9.59
N GLY A 151 7.27 -20.03 -8.42
CA GLY A 151 7.90 -21.07 -7.61
C GLY A 151 6.93 -22.14 -7.09
N GLU A 152 5.73 -21.74 -6.66
CA GLU A 152 4.69 -22.68 -6.22
C GLU A 152 4.26 -23.60 -7.37
N ALA A 153 3.96 -23.04 -8.55
CA ALA A 153 3.51 -23.81 -9.71
C ALA A 153 4.60 -24.74 -10.28
N LYS A 154 5.87 -24.27 -10.33
CA LYS A 154 6.98 -25.04 -10.92
C LYS A 154 7.51 -26.13 -9.99
N TRP A 155 7.57 -25.86 -8.69
CA TRP A 155 8.33 -26.70 -7.76
C TRP A 155 7.59 -27.04 -6.46
N GLY A 156 6.37 -26.54 -6.27
CA GLY A 156 5.68 -26.63 -4.98
C GLY A 156 6.37 -25.85 -3.86
N GLN A 157 7.33 -24.98 -4.18
CA GLN A 157 8.06 -24.19 -3.21
C GLN A 157 7.25 -22.96 -2.84
N LEU A 158 6.88 -22.85 -1.57
CA LEU A 158 6.02 -21.79 -1.06
C LEU A 158 6.84 -20.65 -0.46
N SER A 159 6.36 -19.42 -0.61
CA SER A 159 7.02 -18.21 -0.11
C SER A 159 5.98 -17.16 0.22
N SER A 160 6.09 -16.54 1.39
CA SER A 160 5.21 -15.44 1.84
C SER A 160 5.92 -14.08 1.80
N VAL A 161 6.88 -13.89 0.89
CA VAL A 161 7.66 -12.63 0.83
C VAL A 161 6.76 -11.45 0.49
N VAL A 162 6.92 -10.35 1.22
CA VAL A 162 6.23 -9.09 0.95
C VAL A 162 7.19 -8.14 0.21
N LEU A 163 6.77 -7.63 -0.95
CA LEU A 163 7.48 -6.54 -1.64
C LEU A 163 6.72 -5.22 -1.44
N LEU A 164 7.38 -4.26 -0.80
CA LEU A 164 6.90 -2.89 -0.62
C LEU A 164 7.51 -1.99 -1.70
N LEU A 165 6.66 -1.47 -2.59
CA LEU A 165 7.08 -0.76 -3.80
C LEU A 165 6.53 0.67 -3.80
N PRO A 166 7.29 1.67 -3.36
CA PRO A 166 6.85 3.06 -3.38
C PRO A 166 6.45 3.51 -4.80
N HIS A 167 5.19 3.91 -4.97
CA HIS A 167 4.53 4.12 -6.25
C HIS A 167 3.64 5.38 -6.19
N GLY A 168 3.52 6.09 -7.31
CA GLY A 168 2.58 7.19 -7.49
C GLY A 168 3.14 8.32 -8.34
N HIS A 169 2.27 8.96 -9.13
CA HIS A 169 2.65 10.07 -10.00
C HIS A 169 2.74 11.39 -9.21
N GLU A 170 3.96 11.91 -9.06
CA GLU A 170 4.26 13.09 -8.22
C GLU A 170 5.21 14.10 -8.90
N GLY A 171 5.42 13.96 -10.21
CA GLY A 171 6.27 14.87 -10.99
C GLY A 171 7.78 14.75 -10.71
N GLN A 172 8.22 13.63 -10.11
CA GLN A 172 9.63 13.36 -9.78
C GLN A 172 10.43 12.74 -10.94
N GLY A 173 9.78 12.43 -12.06
CA GLY A 173 10.41 11.83 -13.22
C GLY A 173 10.17 10.32 -13.36
N PRO A 174 10.63 9.73 -14.47
CA PRO A 174 10.23 8.39 -14.91
C PRO A 174 10.76 7.24 -14.04
N ASP A 175 11.82 7.45 -13.27
CA ASP A 175 12.43 6.42 -12.40
C ASP A 175 12.10 6.62 -10.90
N HIS A 176 11.13 7.50 -10.62
CA HIS A 176 10.64 7.78 -9.27
C HIS A 176 9.11 7.86 -9.28
N THR A 177 8.45 7.02 -10.08
CA THR A 177 7.00 7.09 -10.31
C THR A 177 6.31 5.74 -10.20
N SER A 178 6.83 4.69 -10.86
CA SER A 178 6.07 3.46 -11.08
C SER A 178 6.83 2.20 -10.67
N GLY A 179 6.27 1.50 -9.69
CA GLY A 179 6.55 0.07 -9.43
C GLY A 179 6.03 -0.91 -10.50
N ARG A 180 5.48 -0.44 -11.63
CA ARG A 180 5.01 -1.26 -12.77
C ARG A 180 3.91 -2.26 -12.40
N ILE A 181 2.80 -1.73 -11.89
CA ILE A 181 1.57 -2.50 -11.56
C ILE A 181 1.19 -3.45 -12.71
N GLU A 182 1.24 -2.97 -13.94
CA GLU A 182 0.89 -3.72 -15.14
C GLU A 182 1.70 -5.02 -15.31
N ARG A 183 2.96 -5.04 -14.86
CA ARG A 183 3.85 -6.19 -14.99
C ARG A 183 3.52 -7.28 -13.97
N PHE A 184 3.25 -6.89 -12.73
CA PHE A 184 2.83 -7.86 -11.71
C PHE A 184 1.45 -8.44 -12.03
N LEU A 185 0.51 -7.62 -12.53
CA LEU A 185 -0.80 -8.12 -12.98
C LEU A 185 -0.70 -9.05 -14.20
N LEU A 186 0.28 -8.84 -15.09
CA LEU A 186 0.55 -9.74 -16.21
C LEU A 186 1.08 -11.10 -15.74
N LEU A 187 1.96 -11.11 -14.74
CA LEU A 187 2.53 -12.34 -14.15
C LEU A 187 1.54 -13.09 -13.25
N TRP A 188 0.48 -12.42 -12.80
CA TRP A 188 -0.48 -13.01 -11.88
C TRP A 188 -1.34 -14.08 -12.57
N ALA A 189 -1.32 -15.28 -12.03
CA ALA A 189 -2.17 -16.40 -12.41
C ALA A 189 -2.30 -17.37 -11.22
N GLU A 190 -3.30 -18.27 -11.25
CA GLU A 190 -3.42 -19.39 -10.27
C GLU A 190 -3.49 -18.94 -8.79
N GLY A 191 -3.80 -17.67 -8.55
CA GLY A 191 -3.73 -17.07 -7.22
C GLY A 191 -2.33 -17.06 -6.63
N SER A 192 -1.27 -17.05 -7.46
CA SER A 192 0.14 -17.16 -7.07
C SER A 192 0.61 -16.06 -6.13
N MET A 193 0.06 -14.86 -6.26
CA MET A 193 0.40 -13.70 -5.45
C MET A 193 -0.85 -12.92 -5.03
N THR A 194 -0.72 -12.12 -3.99
CA THR A 194 -1.65 -11.01 -3.72
C THR A 194 -1.02 -9.71 -4.23
N ILE A 195 -1.78 -8.88 -4.93
CA ILE A 195 -1.35 -7.57 -5.43
C ILE A 195 -2.33 -6.51 -4.91
N ALA A 196 -1.82 -5.52 -4.18
CA ALA A 196 -2.64 -4.52 -3.51
C ALA A 196 -2.06 -3.10 -3.64
N VAL A 197 -2.95 -2.12 -3.65
CA VAL A 197 -2.63 -0.68 -3.64
C VAL A 197 -3.54 -0.01 -2.59
N PRO A 198 -3.27 -0.20 -1.29
CA PRO A 198 -4.15 0.35 -0.27
C PRO A 198 -4.16 1.88 -0.31
N SER A 199 -5.33 2.49 -0.09
CA SER A 199 -5.46 3.95 -0.03
C SER A 199 -5.48 4.50 1.39
N THR A 200 -5.73 3.67 2.42
CA THR A 200 -5.82 4.13 3.82
C THR A 200 -4.83 3.41 4.74
N PRO A 201 -4.35 4.09 5.80
CA PRO A 201 -3.46 3.49 6.81
C PRO A 201 -4.04 2.22 7.45
N ALA A 202 -5.30 2.24 7.90
CA ALA A 202 -5.90 1.07 8.54
C ALA A 202 -6.04 -0.12 7.58
N ASN A 203 -6.35 0.11 6.30
CA ASN A 203 -6.46 -0.98 5.35
C ASN A 203 -5.09 -1.62 5.05
N TYR A 204 -4.01 -0.83 5.03
CA TYR A 204 -2.65 -1.34 4.96
C TYR A 204 -2.26 -2.15 6.21
N PHE A 205 -2.59 -1.65 7.40
CA PHE A 205 -2.39 -2.38 8.67
C PHE A 205 -3.05 -3.77 8.63
N HIS A 206 -4.32 -3.83 8.22
CA HIS A 206 -5.06 -5.09 8.13
C HIS A 206 -4.56 -5.99 7.01
N LEU A 207 -4.08 -5.44 5.90
CA LEU A 207 -3.47 -6.21 4.82
C LEU A 207 -2.23 -6.96 5.33
N LEU A 208 -1.32 -6.26 6.03
CA LEU A 208 -0.11 -6.86 6.59
C LEU A 208 -0.44 -7.91 7.65
N ARG A 209 -1.37 -7.62 8.55
CA ARG A 209 -1.80 -8.59 9.57
C ARG A 209 -2.48 -9.81 8.97
N ARG A 210 -3.34 -9.63 7.97
CA ARG A 210 -3.96 -10.74 7.23
C ARG A 210 -2.90 -11.65 6.64
N HIS A 211 -1.96 -11.08 5.88
CA HIS A 211 -0.87 -11.82 5.25
C HIS A 211 -0.02 -12.63 6.25
N ALA A 212 0.20 -12.07 7.44
CA ALA A 212 0.98 -12.75 8.47
C ALA A 212 0.21 -13.86 9.21
N LEU A 213 -1.12 -13.83 9.20
CA LEU A 213 -1.99 -14.64 10.08
C LEU A 213 -2.95 -15.59 9.34
N ASP A 214 -3.09 -15.48 8.01
CA ASP A 214 -4.02 -16.29 7.23
C ASP A 214 -3.53 -17.73 6.96
N GLY A 215 -2.26 -18.02 7.24
CA GLY A 215 -1.63 -19.33 7.03
C GLY A 215 -1.30 -19.63 5.56
N VAL A 216 -1.49 -18.67 4.65
CA VAL A 216 -1.24 -18.82 3.22
C VAL A 216 0.20 -18.40 2.90
N GLN A 217 0.98 -19.32 2.34
CA GLN A 217 2.38 -19.09 2.00
C GLN A 217 2.53 -18.62 0.55
N ARG A 218 2.00 -17.43 0.25
CA ARG A 218 2.06 -16.82 -1.08
C ARG A 218 2.56 -15.38 -1.02
N PRO A 219 3.31 -14.88 -2.02
CA PRO A 219 3.87 -13.54 -1.94
C PRO A 219 2.80 -12.44 -1.98
N LEU A 220 3.13 -11.31 -1.36
CA LEU A 220 2.31 -10.10 -1.37
C LEU A 220 3.08 -8.93 -1.98
N ILE A 221 2.51 -8.34 -3.02
CA ILE A 221 3.03 -7.15 -3.69
C ILE A 221 2.19 -5.95 -3.25
N VAL A 222 2.82 -4.98 -2.60
CA VAL A 222 2.15 -3.77 -2.12
C VAL A 222 2.75 -2.56 -2.79
N PHE A 223 1.92 -1.81 -3.51
CA PHE A 223 2.29 -0.50 -4.02
C PHE A 223 2.05 0.55 -2.93
N THR A 224 3.13 1.02 -2.32
CA THR A 224 3.09 1.89 -1.14
C THR A 224 3.18 3.36 -1.55
N PRO A 225 2.64 4.30 -0.75
CA PRO A 225 2.65 5.71 -1.08
C PRO A 225 4.00 6.39 -0.87
N LYS A 226 4.12 7.61 -1.42
CA LYS A 226 5.20 8.57 -1.14
C LYS A 226 4.66 9.87 -0.55
N SER A 227 4.11 10.78 -1.35
CA SER A 227 3.48 12.03 -0.86
C SER A 227 2.29 11.76 0.06
N MET A 228 1.51 10.73 -0.22
CA MET A 228 0.33 10.34 0.56
C MET A 228 0.68 9.92 2.00
N LEU A 229 1.95 9.60 2.31
CA LEU A 229 2.44 9.40 3.68
C LEU A 229 2.15 10.61 4.61
N ARG A 230 2.05 11.81 4.04
CA ARG A 230 1.82 13.07 4.77
C ARG A 230 0.50 13.74 4.41
N ASN A 231 -0.36 13.08 3.64
CA ASN A 231 -1.65 13.63 3.28
C ASN A 231 -2.57 13.60 4.51
N LYS A 232 -3.05 14.78 4.94
CA LYS A 232 -3.92 14.92 6.11
C LYS A 232 -5.29 14.24 5.95
N ALA A 233 -5.71 13.97 4.71
CA ALA A 233 -6.91 13.18 4.43
C ALA A 233 -6.64 11.67 4.46
N ALA A 234 -5.38 11.25 4.35
CA ALA A 234 -4.97 9.84 4.38
C ALA A 234 -4.56 9.42 5.80
N VAL A 235 -5.50 9.56 6.72
CA VAL A 235 -5.39 9.12 8.12
C VAL A 235 -6.53 8.18 8.47
N SER A 236 -6.34 7.34 9.48
CA SER A 236 -7.37 6.42 9.97
C SER A 236 -7.68 6.62 11.45
N ASP A 237 -8.92 6.32 11.84
CA ASP A 237 -9.37 6.39 13.23
C ASP A 237 -9.01 5.12 13.99
N ILE A 238 -8.97 5.19 15.33
CA ILE A 238 -8.67 4.02 16.18
C ILE A 238 -9.63 2.86 15.91
N ARG A 239 -10.93 3.16 15.73
CA ARG A 239 -11.96 2.15 15.42
C ARG A 239 -11.64 1.33 14.17
N ASP A 240 -10.95 1.93 13.20
CA ASP A 240 -10.58 1.24 11.96
C ASP A 240 -9.51 0.17 12.21
N PHE A 241 -8.76 0.23 13.31
CA PHE A 241 -7.77 -0.78 13.70
C PHE A 241 -8.36 -1.83 14.65
N THR A 242 -9.31 -1.44 15.51
CA THR A 242 -9.84 -2.29 16.58
C THR A 242 -11.12 -3.03 16.20
N GLU A 243 -11.91 -2.51 15.28
CA GLU A 243 -13.26 -3.00 14.96
C GLU A 243 -13.44 -3.37 13.48
N ALA A 244 -12.51 -2.98 12.61
CA ALA A 244 -12.56 -3.29 11.18
C ALA A 244 -11.62 -4.44 10.80
N LYS A 245 -11.60 -4.74 9.49
CA LYS A 245 -10.74 -5.74 8.86
C LYS A 245 -10.31 -5.24 7.49
N PHE A 246 -9.45 -5.98 6.80
CA PHE A 246 -9.09 -5.65 5.43
C PHE A 246 -10.34 -5.54 4.53
N HIS A 247 -10.37 -4.50 3.72
CA HIS A 247 -11.43 -4.18 2.77
C HIS A 247 -10.83 -4.14 1.37
N SER A 248 -11.13 -5.16 0.56
CA SER A 248 -10.62 -5.27 -0.81
C SER A 248 -11.27 -4.29 -1.80
N VAL A 249 -12.46 -3.78 -1.44
CA VAL A 249 -13.18 -2.71 -2.13
C VAL A 249 -13.70 -1.74 -1.08
N LEU A 250 -13.46 -0.45 -1.28
CA LEU A 250 -13.90 0.64 -0.39
C LEU A 250 -14.82 1.60 -1.15
N GLU A 251 -15.91 2.01 -0.50
CA GLU A 251 -16.76 3.10 -0.95
C GLU A 251 -16.25 4.45 -0.40
N GLU A 252 -16.91 5.56 -0.73
CA GLU A 252 -16.68 6.82 -0.04
C GLU A 252 -17.30 6.80 1.37
N THR A 253 -16.59 7.38 2.34
CA THR A 253 -17.03 7.45 3.74
C THR A 253 -18.42 8.07 3.88
N THR A 254 -18.77 9.06 3.05
CA THR A 254 -20.10 9.70 3.03
C THR A 254 -21.24 8.71 2.82
N TYR A 255 -21.04 7.66 2.00
CA TYR A 255 -22.06 6.64 1.76
C TYR A 255 -22.04 5.52 2.82
N GLU A 256 -20.87 5.21 3.39
CA GLU A 256 -20.75 4.23 4.47
C GLU A 256 -21.36 4.74 5.79
N GLU A 257 -21.23 6.03 6.07
CA GLU A 257 -21.82 6.69 7.23
C GLU A 257 -23.30 7.09 7.03
N GLY A 258 -23.89 6.80 5.87
CA GLY A 258 -25.31 7.02 5.58
C GLY A 258 -25.70 8.48 5.30
N ILE A 259 -24.73 9.36 5.07
CA ILE A 259 -24.95 10.79 4.79
C ILE A 259 -25.29 11.01 3.30
N GLY A 260 -24.59 10.30 2.40
CA GLY A 260 -24.78 10.39 0.95
C GLY A 260 -25.90 9.48 0.44
N ASP A 261 -26.62 9.95 -0.58
CA ASP A 261 -27.67 9.19 -1.25
C ASP A 261 -27.13 8.50 -2.51
N ARG A 262 -26.98 7.17 -2.45
CA ARG A 262 -26.48 6.36 -3.57
C ARG A 262 -27.40 6.39 -4.80
N SER A 263 -28.68 6.72 -4.64
CA SER A 263 -29.65 6.72 -5.75
C SER A 263 -29.46 7.88 -6.72
N LYS A 264 -28.79 8.96 -6.30
CA LYS A 264 -28.46 10.12 -7.13
C LYS A 264 -27.31 9.85 -8.11
N VAL A 265 -26.52 8.81 -7.87
CA VAL A 265 -25.29 8.54 -8.61
C VAL A 265 -25.62 7.98 -9.99
N THR A 266 -25.19 8.68 -11.04
CA THR A 266 -25.34 8.27 -12.45
C THR A 266 -24.02 7.90 -13.09
N ARG A 267 -22.89 8.40 -12.55
CA ARG A 267 -21.53 8.09 -12.99
C ARG A 267 -20.70 7.46 -11.86
N MET A 268 -20.00 6.37 -12.16
CA MET A 268 -19.09 5.72 -11.20
C MET A 268 -17.65 5.73 -11.71
N LEU A 269 -16.76 6.24 -10.86
CA LEU A 269 -15.31 6.24 -11.04
C LEU A 269 -14.70 5.11 -10.21
N LEU A 270 -14.29 4.04 -10.87
CA LEU A 270 -13.48 2.97 -10.29
C LEU A 270 -12.01 3.41 -10.29
N THR A 271 -11.32 3.28 -9.17
CA THR A 271 -9.91 3.69 -9.05
C THR A 271 -9.14 2.88 -8.01
N SER A 272 -7.87 3.20 -7.81
CA SER A 272 -7.02 2.61 -6.78
C SER A 272 -5.93 3.59 -6.34
N GLY A 273 -5.47 3.48 -5.09
CA GLY A 273 -4.39 4.32 -4.56
C GLY A 273 -4.74 5.80 -4.38
N LYS A 274 -3.71 6.66 -4.50
CA LYS A 274 -3.76 8.05 -4.01
C LYS A 274 -4.71 8.99 -4.77
N ILE A 275 -4.98 8.71 -6.05
CA ILE A 275 -5.81 9.59 -6.90
C ILE A 275 -7.25 9.70 -6.38
N TYR A 276 -7.70 8.72 -5.58
CA TYR A 276 -8.94 8.81 -4.81
C TYR A 276 -9.07 10.15 -4.07
N TYR A 277 -8.02 10.60 -3.39
CA TYR A 277 -8.09 11.83 -2.58
C TYR A 277 -8.25 13.08 -3.45
N GLU A 278 -7.66 13.09 -4.65
CA GLU A 278 -7.78 14.19 -5.61
C GLU A 278 -9.19 14.22 -6.24
N LEU A 279 -9.71 13.03 -6.60
CA LEU A 279 -11.08 12.88 -7.09
C LEU A 279 -12.12 13.27 -6.01
N ALA A 280 -11.94 12.81 -4.77
CA ALA A 280 -12.83 13.12 -3.67
C ALA A 280 -12.84 14.62 -3.34
N ALA A 281 -11.67 15.26 -3.34
CA ALA A 281 -11.56 16.70 -3.17
C ALA A 281 -12.27 17.47 -4.30
N ARG A 282 -12.14 17.02 -5.56
CA ARG A 282 -12.83 17.61 -6.71
C ARG A 282 -14.35 17.43 -6.61
N LYS A 283 -14.82 16.23 -6.28
CA LYS A 283 -16.25 15.94 -6.05
C LYS A 283 -16.86 16.87 -5.01
N LEU A 284 -16.16 17.05 -3.88
CA LEU A 284 -16.61 17.93 -2.80
C LEU A 284 -16.64 19.40 -3.23
N LYS A 285 -15.58 19.87 -3.90
CA LYS A 285 -15.48 21.25 -4.40
C LYS A 285 -16.64 21.61 -5.33
N ASP A 286 -17.03 20.67 -6.20
CA ASP A 286 -18.03 20.89 -7.24
C ASP A 286 -19.43 20.39 -6.83
N ASN A 287 -19.60 19.87 -5.60
CA ASN A 287 -20.85 19.29 -5.06
C ASN A 287 -21.52 18.26 -5.98
N ARG A 288 -20.72 17.30 -6.46
CA ARG A 288 -21.16 16.30 -7.46
C ARG A 288 -21.73 15.03 -6.83
N ASP A 289 -22.96 15.12 -6.33
CA ASP A 289 -23.74 13.97 -5.81
C ASP A 289 -24.04 12.90 -6.87
N ASP A 290 -23.97 13.25 -8.15
CA ASP A 290 -24.18 12.36 -9.29
C ASP A 290 -22.96 11.44 -9.59
N VAL A 291 -21.81 11.68 -8.93
CA VAL A 291 -20.58 10.91 -9.11
C VAL A 291 -20.25 10.13 -7.84
N ALA A 292 -19.93 8.84 -7.97
CA ALA A 292 -19.34 8.04 -6.89
C ALA A 292 -17.95 7.55 -7.25
N ILE A 293 -17.07 7.47 -6.25
CA ILE A 293 -15.70 7.00 -6.39
C ILE A 293 -15.53 5.70 -5.59
N VAL A 294 -15.29 4.59 -6.26
CA VAL A 294 -15.10 3.27 -5.64
C VAL A 294 -13.66 2.84 -5.82
N ARG A 295 -13.03 2.43 -4.73
CA ARG A 295 -11.62 2.01 -4.71
C ARG A 295 -11.50 0.49 -4.72
N ILE A 296 -10.65 -0.03 -5.59
CA ILE A 296 -10.22 -1.43 -5.59
C ILE A 296 -8.86 -1.50 -4.90
N GLU A 297 -8.84 -1.95 -3.64
CA GLU A 297 -7.64 -1.96 -2.80
C GLU A 297 -6.80 -3.22 -3.03
N GLN A 298 -7.45 -4.33 -3.36
CA GLN A 298 -6.80 -5.57 -3.81
C GLN A 298 -7.02 -5.74 -5.30
N LEU A 299 -5.96 -5.59 -6.09
CA LEU A 299 -6.05 -5.71 -7.54
C LEU A 299 -6.07 -7.18 -7.99
N ALA A 300 -5.30 -8.04 -7.31
CA ALA A 300 -5.25 -9.47 -7.59
C ALA A 300 -5.11 -10.28 -6.28
N PRO A 301 -5.82 -11.41 -6.11
CA PRO A 301 -6.98 -11.84 -6.89
C PRO A 301 -8.09 -10.78 -6.88
N LEU A 302 -8.74 -10.54 -8.02
CA LEU A 302 -9.80 -9.54 -8.11
C LEU A 302 -10.96 -9.89 -7.15
N PRO A 303 -11.43 -8.96 -6.29
CA PRO A 303 -12.43 -9.25 -5.26
C PRO A 303 -13.86 -9.34 -5.84
N ARG A 304 -14.11 -10.36 -6.67
CA ARG A 304 -15.29 -10.42 -7.54
C ARG A 304 -16.61 -10.22 -6.80
N ARG A 305 -16.81 -10.96 -5.70
CA ARG A 305 -18.04 -10.88 -4.91
C ARG A 305 -18.25 -9.49 -4.33
N ARG A 306 -17.23 -8.93 -3.68
CA ARG A 306 -17.33 -7.64 -2.99
C ARG A 306 -17.52 -6.49 -3.98
N LEU A 307 -16.87 -6.55 -5.15
CA LEU A 307 -17.08 -5.57 -6.20
C LEU A 307 -18.51 -5.65 -6.71
N SER A 308 -19.04 -6.84 -7.02
CA SER A 308 -20.46 -7.01 -7.41
C SER A 308 -21.42 -6.40 -6.40
N GLU A 309 -21.29 -6.78 -5.12
CA GLU A 309 -22.11 -6.28 -4.01
C GLU A 309 -22.04 -4.75 -3.91
N THR A 310 -20.88 -4.16 -4.17
CA THR A 310 -20.69 -2.70 -4.15
C THR A 310 -21.41 -2.04 -5.33
N LEU A 311 -21.21 -2.55 -6.55
CA LEU A 311 -21.86 -2.03 -7.75
C LEU A 311 -23.39 -2.15 -7.69
N ASP A 312 -23.93 -3.17 -7.01
CA ASP A 312 -25.37 -3.38 -6.82
C ASP A 312 -26.04 -2.31 -5.94
N ARG A 313 -25.27 -1.60 -5.11
CA ARG A 313 -25.80 -0.52 -4.26
C ARG A 313 -26.09 0.78 -5.01
N TYR A 314 -25.60 0.93 -6.24
CA TYR A 314 -25.73 2.13 -7.06
C TYR A 314 -26.56 1.83 -8.32
N ALA A 315 -27.87 1.66 -8.14
CA ALA A 315 -28.77 1.18 -9.19
C ALA A 315 -28.95 2.15 -10.37
N SER A 316 -28.74 3.46 -10.15
CA SER A 316 -28.95 4.51 -11.15
C SER A 316 -27.74 4.77 -12.06
N VAL A 317 -26.62 4.07 -11.86
CA VAL A 317 -25.38 4.29 -12.62
C VAL A 317 -25.51 3.77 -14.05
N SER A 318 -25.26 4.66 -15.02
CA SER A 318 -25.26 4.35 -16.44
C SER A 318 -23.86 4.42 -17.08
N GLU A 319 -22.90 5.11 -16.44
CA GLU A 319 -21.54 5.26 -16.94
C GLU A 319 -20.50 4.79 -15.92
N TYR A 320 -19.58 3.94 -16.37
CA TYR A 320 -18.47 3.44 -15.57
C TYR A 320 -17.14 3.83 -16.20
N PHE A 321 -16.24 4.37 -15.38
CA PHE A 321 -14.89 4.73 -15.78
C PHE A 321 -13.87 4.09 -14.85
N TRP A 322 -12.83 3.49 -15.40
CA TRP A 322 -11.60 3.22 -14.67
C TRP A 322 -10.70 4.45 -14.76
N VAL A 323 -10.42 5.07 -13.61
CA VAL A 323 -9.60 6.28 -13.49
C VAL A 323 -8.27 5.93 -12.85
N GLN A 324 -7.17 6.23 -13.54
CA GLN A 324 -5.81 5.93 -13.08
C GLN A 324 -4.81 7.02 -13.46
N GLU A 325 -3.73 7.15 -12.69
CA GLU A 325 -2.67 8.12 -12.98
C GLU A 325 -1.72 7.64 -14.08
N GLU A 326 -1.56 6.33 -14.18
CA GLU A 326 -0.57 5.70 -15.04
C GLU A 326 -0.93 5.85 -16.53
N PRO A 327 0.07 5.85 -17.43
CA PRO A 327 -0.15 5.79 -18.87
C PRO A 327 -1.12 4.69 -19.29
N ALA A 328 -1.85 4.88 -20.39
CA ALA A 328 -2.88 3.95 -20.86
C ALA A 328 -2.38 2.50 -21.08
N ASN A 329 -1.09 2.31 -21.34
CA ASN A 329 -0.43 1.01 -21.51
C ASN A 329 0.23 0.48 -20.22
N GLN A 330 -0.03 1.12 -19.08
CA GLN A 330 0.55 0.82 -17.76
C GLN A 330 -0.56 0.83 -16.69
N GLY A 331 -0.21 0.63 -15.43
CA GLY A 331 -1.20 0.59 -14.35
C GLY A 331 -2.11 -0.64 -14.44
N ALA A 332 -3.32 -0.56 -13.91
CA ALA A 332 -4.23 -1.70 -13.91
C ALA A 332 -5.04 -1.83 -15.22
N TRP A 333 -5.20 -0.75 -16.00
CA TRP A 333 -6.05 -0.76 -17.18
C TRP A 333 -5.74 -1.87 -18.20
N PRO A 334 -4.48 -2.20 -18.54
CA PRO A 334 -4.19 -3.27 -19.48
C PRO A 334 -4.81 -4.62 -19.09
N ARG A 335 -4.95 -4.88 -17.78
CA ARG A 335 -5.61 -6.08 -17.25
C ARG A 335 -7.11 -5.84 -17.07
N PHE A 336 -7.49 -4.79 -16.34
CA PHE A 336 -8.88 -4.54 -15.95
C PHE A 336 -9.79 -4.14 -17.11
N GLY A 337 -9.27 -3.44 -18.12
CA GLY A 337 -10.01 -3.11 -19.33
C GLY A 337 -10.40 -4.34 -20.15
N LEU A 338 -9.72 -5.48 -19.95
CA LEU A 338 -10.07 -6.77 -20.55
C LEU A 338 -10.92 -7.62 -19.58
N GLU A 339 -10.45 -7.78 -18.35
CA GLU A 339 -11.03 -8.70 -17.37
C GLU A 339 -12.37 -8.23 -16.78
N LEU A 340 -12.56 -6.92 -16.53
CA LEU A 340 -13.79 -6.42 -15.91
C LEU A 340 -15.02 -6.56 -16.84
N PRO A 341 -14.96 -6.20 -18.14
CA PRO A 341 -16.05 -6.47 -19.08
C PRO A 341 -16.43 -7.94 -19.18
N GLU A 342 -15.44 -8.84 -19.19
CA GLU A 342 -15.67 -10.29 -19.25
C GLU A 342 -16.34 -10.83 -17.98
N LEU A 343 -15.91 -10.35 -16.81
CA LEU A 343 -16.46 -10.81 -15.52
C LEU A 343 -17.82 -10.20 -15.19
N TYR A 344 -18.10 -8.97 -15.66
CA TYR A 344 -19.32 -8.21 -15.39
C TYR A 344 -19.97 -7.69 -16.69
N PRO A 345 -20.38 -8.58 -17.60
CA PRO A 345 -20.86 -8.19 -18.92
C PRO A 345 -22.15 -7.34 -18.89
N THR A 346 -22.90 -7.37 -17.80
CA THR A 346 -24.12 -6.58 -17.64
C THR A 346 -23.88 -5.16 -17.14
N LYS A 347 -22.81 -4.93 -16.36
CA LYS A 347 -22.52 -3.63 -15.75
C LYS A 347 -21.32 -2.92 -16.36
N LEU A 348 -20.25 -3.65 -16.67
CA LEU A 348 -18.96 -3.09 -17.06
C LEU A 348 -18.59 -3.38 -18.52
N ALA A 349 -19.50 -3.93 -19.35
CA ALA A 349 -19.21 -4.18 -20.77
C ALA A 349 -18.79 -2.91 -21.54
N GLY A 350 -19.31 -1.74 -21.14
CA GLY A 350 -18.97 -0.44 -21.72
C GLY A 350 -18.02 0.40 -20.88
N ILE A 351 -17.29 -0.19 -19.92
CA ILE A 351 -16.36 0.58 -19.07
C ILE A 351 -15.34 1.33 -19.93
N LYS A 352 -15.15 2.61 -19.64
CA LYS A 352 -14.17 3.47 -20.32
C LYS A 352 -12.96 3.73 -19.42
N ARG A 353 -11.88 4.21 -20.02
CA ARG A 353 -10.65 4.60 -19.31
C ARG A 353 -10.52 6.12 -19.26
N ILE A 354 -10.09 6.62 -18.12
CA ILE A 354 -9.55 7.98 -17.96
C ILE A 354 -8.14 7.84 -17.38
N SER A 355 -7.13 8.23 -18.14
CA SER A 355 -5.74 8.14 -17.72
C SER A 355 -4.83 9.00 -18.60
N ARG A 356 -3.54 9.09 -18.23
CA ARG A 356 -2.52 9.60 -19.15
C ARG A 356 -2.52 8.81 -20.45
N ARG A 357 -2.10 9.45 -21.55
CA ARG A 357 -1.86 8.79 -22.84
C ARG A 357 -0.89 7.61 -22.70
N ALA A 358 -0.86 6.72 -23.68
CA ALA A 358 0.19 5.70 -23.72
C ALA A 358 1.58 6.35 -23.80
N MET A 359 2.55 5.80 -23.05
CA MET A 359 3.91 6.32 -22.94
C MET A 359 4.93 5.19 -22.92
N SER A 360 6.09 5.45 -23.53
CA SER A 360 7.25 4.54 -23.48
C SER A 360 7.92 4.55 -22.09
N ALA A 361 7.94 5.70 -21.42
CA ALA A 361 8.43 5.86 -20.06
C ALA A 361 7.26 5.89 -19.05
N PRO A 362 7.50 5.64 -17.75
CA PRO A 362 6.44 5.70 -16.75
C PRO A 362 5.79 7.08 -16.57
N SER A 363 6.54 8.17 -16.76
CA SER A 363 6.02 9.53 -16.65
C SER A 363 6.82 10.53 -17.48
N SER A 364 6.32 11.77 -17.54
CA SER A 364 7.13 12.90 -17.95
C SER A 364 8.29 13.14 -16.97
N GLY A 365 9.42 13.67 -17.47
CA GLY A 365 10.54 14.15 -16.66
C GLY A 365 10.32 15.56 -16.08
N SER A 366 9.25 16.25 -16.47
CA SER A 366 8.94 17.61 -16.02
C SER A 366 7.76 17.62 -15.05
N SER A 367 7.98 18.17 -13.85
CA SER A 367 6.92 18.33 -12.84
C SER A 367 5.78 19.23 -13.32
N LYS A 368 6.08 20.25 -14.14
CA LYS A 368 5.06 21.13 -14.74
C LYS A 368 4.16 20.38 -15.72
N VAL A 369 4.73 19.53 -16.57
CA VAL A 369 3.96 18.70 -17.50
C VAL A 369 3.11 17.71 -16.72
N HIS A 370 3.67 17.07 -15.70
CA HIS A 370 2.92 16.18 -14.82
C HIS A 370 1.69 16.89 -14.20
N ALA A 371 1.84 18.12 -13.72
CA ALA A 371 0.73 18.86 -13.10
C ALA A 371 -0.41 19.14 -14.08
N VAL A 372 -0.09 19.47 -15.34
CA VAL A 372 -1.09 19.65 -16.39
C VAL A 372 -1.81 18.34 -16.69
N GLU A 373 -1.07 17.26 -16.93
CA GLU A 373 -1.64 15.93 -17.19
C GLU A 373 -2.51 15.43 -16.02
N GLN A 374 -2.12 15.76 -14.78
CA GLN A 374 -2.88 15.37 -13.59
C GLN A 374 -4.22 16.10 -13.55
N GLN A 375 -4.22 17.40 -13.85
CA GLN A 375 -5.45 18.19 -13.91
C GLN A 375 -6.37 17.73 -15.05
N GLU A 376 -5.82 17.36 -16.20
CA GLU A 376 -6.59 16.79 -17.33
C GLU A 376 -7.38 15.54 -16.93
N ILE A 377 -6.78 14.63 -16.14
CA ILE A 377 -7.48 13.44 -15.62
C ILE A 377 -8.66 13.84 -14.74
N LEU A 378 -8.46 14.81 -13.83
CA LEU A 378 -9.52 15.28 -12.93
C LEU A 378 -10.62 16.01 -13.70
N ASP A 379 -10.27 16.76 -14.73
CA ASP A 379 -11.25 17.46 -15.57
C ASP A 379 -12.06 16.48 -16.42
N GLU A 380 -11.43 15.46 -17.01
CA GLU A 380 -12.13 14.42 -17.77
C GLU A 380 -13.03 13.56 -16.86
N ALA A 381 -12.59 13.24 -15.64
CA ALA A 381 -13.38 12.45 -14.68
C ALA A 381 -14.71 13.12 -14.30
N PHE A 382 -14.73 14.45 -14.24
CA PHE A 382 -15.91 15.24 -13.85
C PHE A 382 -16.59 15.98 -15.02
N GLY A 383 -16.07 15.84 -16.25
CA GLY A 383 -16.53 16.53 -17.45
C GLY A 383 -17.74 15.95 -18.15
#